data_AF-A0A239M987-F1
#
_entry.id   AF-A0A239M987-F1
#
_cell.length_a   1.000
_cell.length_b   1.000
_cell.length_c   1.000
_cell.angle_alpha   90.00
_cell.angle_beta   90.00
_cell.angle_gamma   90.00
#
_symmetry.space_group_name_H-M   'P 1'
#
loop_
_entity.id
_entity.type
_entity.pdbx_description
1 polymer ?
#
loop_
_entity_poly.entity_id
_entity_poly.type
_entity_poly.pdbx_seq_one_letter_code
_entity_poly.pdbx_strand_id
1 'polypeptide(L)'
;MSAQPIHPHEIRVPHTIGGISDALRGGRRAQFFAELLEAQQGEELDGVLAAWWGRAMLDTDPDRDRIHAAAEAGTLPTTTMDEIFHRRQKNNTQ
;
A
#
# COMPACT_ATOMS: atom_id res chain seq x y z
N MET A 1 13.53 -29.25 -3.35
CA MET A 1 13.31 -27.79 -3.27
C MET A 1 11.89 -27.52 -3.75
N SER A 2 10.96 -27.16 -2.87
CA SER A 2 9.60 -26.77 -3.26
C SER A 2 9.52 -25.25 -3.31
N ALA A 3 9.34 -24.68 -4.50
CA ALA A 3 8.94 -23.28 -4.65
C ALA A 3 7.45 -23.21 -4.26
N GLN A 4 7.11 -22.46 -3.22
CA GLN A 4 5.71 -22.12 -2.97
C GLN A 4 5.25 -21.16 -4.08
N PRO A 5 4.05 -21.34 -4.65
CA PRO A 5 3.51 -20.41 -5.63
C PRO A 5 3.43 -19.01 -4.99
N ILE A 6 3.99 -18.01 -5.68
CA ILE A 6 3.74 -16.62 -5.34
C ILE A 6 2.25 -16.42 -5.61
N HIS A 7 1.44 -16.33 -4.55
CA HIS A 7 0.03 -16.01 -4.71
C HIS A 7 -0.06 -14.72 -5.51
N PRO A 8 -0.78 -14.70 -6.66
CA PRO A 8 -0.99 -13.46 -7.38
C PRO A 8 -1.63 -12.48 -6.41
N HIS A 9 -0.92 -11.39 -6.10
CA HIS A 9 -1.49 -10.31 -5.31
C HIS A 9 -2.59 -9.69 -6.15
N GLU A 10 -3.85 -10.02 -5.81
CA GLU A 10 -5.00 -9.36 -6.43
C GLU A 10 -4.89 -7.86 -6.19
N ILE A 11 -4.89 -7.09 -7.29
CA ILE A 11 -4.95 -5.64 -7.25
C ILE A 11 -6.35 -5.28 -6.71
N ARG A 12 -6.42 -5.00 -5.40
CA ARG A 12 -7.68 -4.69 -4.70
C ARG A 12 -8.27 -3.36 -5.13
N VAL A 13 -7.40 -2.40 -5.44
CA VAL A 13 -7.80 -1.04 -5.85
C VAL A 13 -7.33 -0.82 -7.28
N PRO A 14 -8.24 -0.60 -8.25
CA PRO A 14 -7.85 -0.15 -9.58
C PRO A 14 -7.07 1.17 -9.50
N HIS A 15 -5.97 1.28 -10.25
CA HIS A 15 -5.14 2.48 -10.25
C HIS A 15 -5.75 3.59 -11.14
N THR A 16 -6.94 4.04 -10.75
CA THR A 16 -7.71 5.11 -11.41
C THR A 16 -8.22 6.08 -10.35
N ILE A 17 -8.52 7.33 -10.74
CA ILE A 17 -9.06 8.33 -9.82
C ILE A 17 -10.32 7.81 -9.12
N GLY A 18 -11.24 7.19 -9.87
CA GLY A 18 -12.46 6.59 -9.32
C GLY A 18 -12.16 5.49 -8.32
N GLY A 19 -11.33 4.50 -8.72
CA GLY A 19 -10.97 3.36 -7.87
C GLY A 19 -10.29 3.77 -6.58
N ILE A 20 -9.36 4.73 -6.64
CA ILE A 20 -8.73 5.31 -5.45
C ILE A 20 -9.79 6.00 -4.57
N SER A 21 -10.61 6.88 -5.14
CA SER A 21 -11.56 7.68 -4.37
C SER A 21 -12.62 6.85 -3.65
N ASP A 22 -13.06 5.74 -4.25
CA ASP A 22 -14.09 4.86 -3.68
C ASP A 22 -13.53 3.93 -2.60
N ALA A 23 -12.22 3.63 -2.65
CA ALA A 23 -11.54 2.81 -1.67
C ALA A 23 -11.13 3.54 -0.39
N LEU A 24 -11.05 4.89 -0.42
CA LEU A 24 -10.63 5.70 0.73
C LEU A 24 -11.72 5.78 1.81
N ARG A 25 -11.33 5.61 3.07
CA ARG A 25 -12.23 5.73 4.23
C ARG A 25 -12.21 7.12 4.89
N GLY A 26 -13.31 7.48 5.54
CA GLY A 26 -13.43 8.72 6.31
C GLY A 26 -13.31 9.99 5.47
N GLY A 27 -12.73 11.05 6.05
CA GLY A 27 -12.55 12.33 5.36
C GLY A 27 -11.49 12.35 4.24
N ARG A 28 -10.77 11.24 4.04
CA ARG A 28 -9.64 11.16 3.10
C ARG A 28 -10.03 11.38 1.65
N ARG A 29 -11.26 11.05 1.25
CA ARG A 29 -11.74 11.28 -0.12
C ARG A 29 -11.69 12.76 -0.50
N ALA A 30 -12.06 13.65 0.41
CA ALA A 30 -12.01 15.10 0.16
C ALA A 30 -10.56 15.60 0.04
N GLN A 31 -9.67 15.12 0.91
CA GLN A 31 -8.24 15.47 0.84
C GLN A 31 -7.59 14.98 -0.45
N PHE A 32 -7.90 13.75 -0.88
CA PHE A 32 -7.43 13.22 -2.17
C PHE A 32 -7.83 14.13 -3.32
N PHE A 33 -9.10 14.53 -3.41
CA PHE A 33 -9.53 15.43 -4.47
C PHE A 33 -8.90 16.82 -4.37
N ALA A 34 -8.65 17.34 -3.17
CA ALA A 34 -7.95 18.62 -3.01
C ALA A 34 -6.53 18.55 -3.60
N GLU A 35 -5.73 17.56 -3.19
CA GLU A 35 -4.36 17.38 -3.70
C GLU A 35 -4.34 17.07 -5.21
N LEU A 36 -5.29 16.27 -5.70
CA LEU A 36 -5.41 15.93 -7.13
C LEU A 36 -5.72 17.17 -7.99
N LEU A 37 -6.55 18.09 -7.49
CA LEU A 37 -6.94 19.30 -8.21
C LEU A 37 -5.87 20.41 -8.16
N GLU A 38 -4.99 20.38 -7.16
CA GLU A 38 -3.88 21.33 -7.04
C GLU A 38 -2.64 20.93 -7.85
N ALA A 39 -2.41 19.62 -8.04
CA ALA A 39 -1.24 19.10 -8.73
C ALA A 39 -1.17 19.50 -10.21
N GLN A 40 0.03 19.86 -10.68
CA GLN A 40 0.26 20.03 -12.11
C GLN A 40 0.29 18.68 -12.82
N GLN A 41 -0.09 18.70 -14.10
CA GLN A 41 0.01 17.53 -14.98
C GLN A 41 1.47 17.06 -15.10
N GLY A 42 1.66 15.75 -15.28
CA GLY A 42 2.96 15.11 -15.36
C GLY A 42 3.36 14.47 -14.03
N GLU A 43 4.65 14.52 -13.70
CA GLU A 43 5.23 13.78 -12.55
C GLU A 43 4.58 14.13 -11.20
N GLU A 44 4.12 15.37 -11.02
CA GLU A 44 3.45 15.79 -9.78
C GLU A 44 2.11 15.05 -9.61
N LEU A 45 1.26 15.05 -10.65
CA LEU A 45 0.01 14.30 -10.66
C LEU A 45 0.24 12.79 -10.51
N ASP A 46 1.25 12.23 -11.19
CA ASP A 46 1.58 10.81 -11.07
C ASP A 46 2.02 10.45 -9.64
N GLY A 47 2.78 11.34 -8.99
CA GLY A 47 3.19 11.20 -7.59
C GLY A 47 2.01 11.22 -6.62
N VAL A 48 1.07 12.14 -6.82
CA VAL A 48 -0.18 12.21 -6.04
C VAL A 48 -0.98 10.91 -6.22
N LEU A 49 -1.19 10.46 -7.46
CA LEU A 49 -1.93 9.22 -7.75
C LEU A 49 -1.27 8.00 -7.10
N ALA A 50 0.05 7.85 -7.24
CA ALA A 50 0.78 6.72 -6.67
C ALA A 50 0.72 6.70 -5.13
N ALA A 51 0.91 7.87 -4.49
CA ALA A 51 0.83 7.98 -3.04
C ALA A 51 -0.57 7.65 -2.51
N TRP A 52 -1.61 8.16 -3.15
CA TRP A 52 -2.99 7.92 -2.76
C TRP A 52 -3.46 6.50 -3.08
N TRP A 53 -2.98 5.90 -4.16
CA TRP A 53 -3.22 4.49 -4.44
C TRP A 53 -2.62 3.58 -3.37
N GLY A 54 -1.39 3.87 -2.90
CA GLY A 54 -0.81 3.16 -1.76
C GLY A 54 -1.66 3.25 -0.49
N ARG A 55 -2.20 4.45 -0.18
CA ARG A 55 -3.12 4.65 0.95
C ARG A 55 -4.43 3.87 0.77
N ALA A 56 -5.00 3.87 -0.43
CA ALA A 56 -6.21 3.10 -0.74
C ALA A 56 -5.98 1.58 -0.64
N MET A 57 -4.82 1.08 -1.09
CA MET A 57 -4.45 -0.33 -0.95
C MET A 57 -4.31 -0.78 0.52
N LEU A 58 -3.91 0.13 1.41
CA LEU A 58 -3.86 -0.11 2.86
C LEU A 58 -5.25 -0.01 3.51
N ASP A 59 -6.09 0.93 3.07
CA ASP A 59 -7.46 1.08 3.58
C ASP A 59 -8.36 -0.12 3.22
N THR A 60 -8.05 -0.80 2.12
CA THR A 60 -8.73 -2.02 1.66
C THR A 60 -8.09 -3.31 2.16
N ASP A 61 -7.01 -3.24 2.94
CA ASP A 61 -6.35 -4.43 3.49
C ASP A 61 -7.29 -5.15 4.49
N PRO A 62 -7.63 -6.43 4.27
CA PRO A 62 -8.46 -7.19 5.21
C PRO A 62 -7.89 -7.28 6.63
N ASP A 63 -6.57 -7.23 6.77
CA ASP A 63 -5.85 -7.29 8.04
C ASP A 63 -5.62 -5.90 8.67
N ARG A 64 -6.06 -4.81 8.03
CA ARG A 64 -5.78 -3.43 8.44
C ARG A 64 -6.02 -3.20 9.93
N ASP A 65 -7.20 -3.52 10.42
CA ASP A 65 -7.60 -3.18 11.78
C ASP A 65 -6.82 -4.02 12.81
N ARG A 66 -6.50 -5.28 12.46
CA ARG A 66 -5.63 -6.15 13.27
C ARG A 66 -4.21 -5.59 13.34
N ILE A 67 -3.65 -5.17 12.21
CA ILE A 67 -2.32 -4.58 12.12
C ILE A 67 -2.26 -3.26 12.89
N HIS A 68 -3.28 -2.41 12.74
CA HIS A 68 -3.38 -1.15 13.45
C HIS A 68 -3.43 -1.35 14.97
N ALA A 69 -4.28 -2.25 15.46
CA ALA A 69 -4.37 -2.56 16.88
C ALA A 69 -3.05 -3.14 17.43
N ALA A 70 -2.37 -4.00 16.67
CA ALA A 70 -1.06 -4.53 17.05
C ALA A 70 0.02 -3.42 17.09
N ALA A 71 -0.05 -2.44 16.19
CA ALA A 71 0.84 -1.29 16.18
C ALA A 71 0.65 -0.43 17.43
N GLU A 72 -0.61 -0.09 17.76
CA GLU A 72 -0.97 0.68 18.95
C GLU A 72 -0.58 -0.05 20.24
N ALA A 73 -0.72 -1.37 20.27
CA ALA A 73 -0.32 -2.21 21.39
C ALA A 73 1.20 -2.45 21.49
N GLY A 74 1.99 -2.03 20.49
CA GLY A 74 3.43 -2.28 20.43
C GLY A 74 3.80 -3.76 20.25
N THR A 75 2.91 -4.56 19.63
CA THR A 75 3.06 -6.02 19.48
C THR A 75 3.31 -6.45 18.03
N LEU A 76 3.54 -5.50 17.13
CA LEU A 76 3.92 -5.84 15.75
C LEU A 76 5.21 -6.69 15.74
N PRO A 77 5.25 -7.77 14.95
CA PRO A 77 6.48 -8.52 14.74
C PRO A 77 7.56 -7.61 14.16
N THR A 78 8.67 -7.47 14.88
CA THR A 78 9.84 -6.75 14.38
C THR A 78 10.83 -7.73 13.77
N THR A 79 11.51 -7.30 12.71
CA THR A 79 12.63 -8.02 12.10
C THR A 79 13.80 -7.05 11.99
N THR A 80 15.02 -7.58 11.87
CA THR A 80 16.20 -6.74 11.66
C THR A 80 16.35 -6.37 10.19
N MET A 81 17.00 -5.23 9.91
CA MET A 81 17.29 -4.84 8.52
C MET A 81 18.15 -5.88 7.80
N ASP A 82 19.09 -6.51 8.49
CA ASP A 82 19.92 -7.59 7.94
C ASP A 82 19.08 -8.79 7.47
N GLU A 83 18.07 -9.17 8.25
CA GLU A 83 17.16 -10.27 7.89
C GLU A 83 16.33 -9.92 6.64
N ILE A 84 15.88 -8.66 6.51
CA ILE A 84 15.21 -8.18 5.31
C ILE A 84 16.12 -8.25 4.08
N PHE A 85 17.38 -7.78 4.18
CA PHE A 85 18.34 -7.85 3.08
C PHE A 85 18.61 -9.29 2.66
N HIS A 86 18.77 -10.18 3.63
CA HIS A 86 19.04 -11.60 3.37
C HIS A 86 17.86 -12.28 2.65
N ARG A 87 16.62 -11.94 3.02
CA ARG A 87 15.42 -12.43 2.32
C ARG A 87 15.32 -11.94 0.88
N ARG A 88 15.63 -10.66 0.63
CA ARG A 88 15.60 -10.07 -0.72
C ARG A 88 16.62 -10.73 -1.65
N GLN A 89 17.83 -11.00 -1.15
CA GLN A 89 18.86 -11.67 -1.94
C GLN A 89 18.45 -13.09 -2.34
N LYS A 90 17.90 -13.88 -1.40
CA LYS A 90 17.40 -15.24 -1.67
C LYS A 90 16.29 -15.27 -2.72
N ASN A 91 15.41 -14.26 -2.72
CA ASN A 91 14.33 -14.17 -3.70
C ASN A 91 14.78 -13.68 -5.09
N ASN A 92 15.97 -13.06 -5.19
CA ASN A 92 16.51 -12.51 -6.44
C ASN A 92 17.54 -13.43 -7.12
N THR A 93 17.82 -14.61 -6.54
CA THR A 93 18.76 -15.63 -7.07
C THR A 93 18.06 -16.87 -7.62
N GLN A 94 16.75 -16.77 -7.86
CA GLN A 94 15.91 -17.78 -8.52
C GLN A 94 15.25 -17.15 -9.75
#